data_AF-A0A2U9IQF8-F1
#
_entry.id   AF-A0A2U9IQF8-F1
#
_cell.length_a   1.000
_cell.length_b   1.000
_cell.length_c   1.000
_cell.angle_alpha   90.00
_cell.angle_beta   90.00
_cell.angle_gamma   90.00
#
_symmetry.space_group_name_H-M   'P 1'
#
loop_
_entity.id
_entity.type
_entity.pdbx_description
1 polymer ?
#
loop_
_entity_poly.entity_id
_entity_poly.type
_entity_poly.pdbx_seq_one_letter_code
_entity_poly.pdbx_strand_id
1 'polypeptide(L)'
;MLVSGVDDGYFPLEYKKGKGKCPLVSVTYNNYSLVDVDFDMILVDGKDGSEKFRKLRKGDIIIFDSIIVGGFNYIEPDKNYIIFYSSKPNLDRILHAAIKHYNDERVNVIKKYLSNMIEISTKYGSVYINTDLDIKLAKNIIEYYQVFSKIPEPIKTAHIIGKSIGQSHIISD
;
A
#
# COMPACT_ATOMS: atom_id res chain seq x y z
N MET A 1 14.09 -8.35 12.95
CA MET A 1 13.54 -8.03 11.63
C MET A 1 12.40 -7.05 11.84
N LEU A 2 12.57 -5.83 11.36
CA LEU A 2 11.54 -4.80 11.37
C LEU A 2 10.65 -4.95 10.13
N VAL A 3 9.34 -4.90 10.30
CA VAL A 3 8.38 -5.05 9.19
C VAL A 3 7.48 -3.83 9.15
N SER A 4 7.41 -3.18 8.00
CA SER A 4 6.56 -2.02 7.79
C SER A 4 5.29 -2.37 7.03
N GLY A 5 4.18 -1.79 7.43
CA GLY A 5 2.96 -1.70 6.63
C GLY A 5 2.87 -0.33 5.98
N VAL A 6 2.47 -0.28 4.72
CA VAL A 6 2.32 0.97 3.95
C VAL A 6 0.93 1.01 3.33
N ASP A 7 0.23 2.12 3.60
CA ASP A 7 -1.09 2.41 3.04
C ASP A 7 -1.28 3.92 2.89
N ASP A 8 -2.19 4.34 2.00
CA ASP A 8 -2.64 5.72 1.93
C ASP A 8 -3.83 5.99 2.86
N GLY A 9 -4.09 7.27 3.11
CA GLY A 9 -5.20 7.70 3.93
C GLY A 9 -6.39 8.20 3.15
N TYR A 10 -7.42 8.54 3.92
CA TYR A 10 -8.64 9.12 3.38
C TYR A 10 -8.39 10.47 2.69
N PHE A 11 -9.15 10.72 1.62
CA PHE A 11 -9.28 12.02 0.99
C PHE A 11 -10.71 12.21 0.44
N PRO A 12 -11.21 13.45 0.38
CA PRO A 12 -12.53 13.75 -0.17
C PRO A 12 -12.52 13.68 -1.69
N LEU A 13 -13.68 13.45 -2.30
CA LEU A 13 -13.79 13.30 -3.76
C LEU A 13 -13.38 14.56 -4.53
N GLU A 14 -13.50 15.74 -3.93
CA GLU A 14 -13.05 17.01 -4.54
C GLU A 14 -11.54 17.08 -4.75
N TYR A 15 -10.73 16.27 -4.04
CA TYR A 15 -9.27 16.24 -4.19
C TYR A 15 -8.83 15.45 -5.42
N LYS A 16 -9.73 14.66 -6.03
CA LYS A 16 -9.45 13.93 -7.28
C LYS A 16 -9.00 14.86 -8.40
N LYS A 17 -8.25 14.31 -9.35
CA LYS A 17 -7.62 15.04 -10.46
C LYS A 17 -6.56 16.05 -9.99
N GLY A 18 -5.80 15.72 -8.94
CA GLY A 18 -4.68 16.55 -8.48
C GLY A 18 -5.07 17.82 -7.72
N LYS A 19 -6.24 17.82 -7.07
CA LYS A 19 -6.79 19.01 -6.40
C LYS A 19 -6.52 19.07 -4.89
N GLY A 20 -5.96 18.01 -4.33
CA GLY A 20 -5.57 17.98 -2.93
C GLY A 20 -4.61 16.85 -2.63
N LYS A 21 -4.29 16.68 -1.35
CA LYS A 21 -3.31 15.69 -0.90
C LYS A 21 -3.94 14.69 0.04
N CYS A 22 -3.37 13.50 0.11
CA CYS A 22 -3.70 12.49 1.10
C CYS A 22 -2.41 12.02 1.78
N PRO A 23 -2.48 11.51 3.02
CA PRO A 23 -1.29 10.98 3.67
C PRO A 23 -0.90 9.64 3.04
N LEU A 24 0.39 9.40 2.96
CA LEU A 24 1.00 8.10 2.72
C LEU A 24 1.73 7.70 4.00
N VAL A 25 1.31 6.60 4.62
CA VAL A 25 1.76 6.23 5.96
C VAL A 25 2.61 4.96 5.91
N SER A 26 3.72 4.97 6.64
CA SER A 26 4.56 3.81 6.96
C SER A 26 4.47 3.56 8.46
N VAL A 27 4.03 2.37 8.85
CA VAL A 27 4.04 1.93 10.27
C VAL A 27 5.00 0.78 10.41
N THR A 28 5.91 0.82 11.38
CA THR A 28 6.95 -0.19 11.54
C THR A 28 6.76 -0.97 12.82
N TYR A 29 6.81 -2.29 12.67
CA TYR A 29 6.69 -3.25 13.76
C TYR A 29 8.02 -3.93 14.06
N ASN A 30 8.26 -4.15 15.34
CA ASN A 30 9.24 -5.12 15.84
C ASN A 30 8.46 -6.22 16.57
N ASN A 31 8.35 -7.40 15.95
CA ASN A 31 7.41 -8.44 16.39
C ASN A 31 5.98 -7.83 16.49
N TYR A 32 5.29 -8.00 17.62
CA TYR A 32 3.94 -7.45 17.81
C TYR A 32 3.91 -6.01 18.33
N SER A 33 5.06 -5.35 18.47
CA SER A 33 5.14 -3.96 18.96
C SER A 33 5.25 -2.98 17.80
N LEU A 34 4.37 -1.99 17.76
CA LEU A 34 4.51 -0.81 16.90
C LEU A 34 5.66 0.05 17.45
N VAL A 35 6.72 0.26 16.67
CA VAL A 35 7.95 0.95 17.10
C VAL A 35 8.22 2.28 16.38
N ASP A 36 7.64 2.49 15.21
CA ASP A 36 7.75 3.77 14.48
C ASP A 36 6.53 4.01 13.60
N VAL A 37 6.20 5.28 13.39
CA VAL A 37 5.20 5.75 12.44
C VAL A 37 5.79 6.96 11.72
N ASP A 38 5.79 6.92 10.40
CA ASP A 38 6.25 8.02 9.56
C ASP A 38 5.27 8.24 8.42
N PHE A 39 5.07 9.48 8.00
CA PHE A 39 4.15 9.80 6.91
C PHE A 39 4.57 11.06 6.17
N ASP A 40 4.11 11.18 4.93
CA ASP A 40 4.21 12.40 4.13
C ASP A 40 2.91 12.55 3.33
N MET A 41 2.66 13.73 2.79
CA MET A 41 1.49 14.03 1.98
C MET A 41 1.84 13.84 0.50
N ILE A 42 1.05 13.01 -0.19
CA ILE A 42 1.14 12.77 -1.64
C ILE A 42 0.00 13.49 -2.36
N LEU A 43 0.23 13.89 -3.61
CA LEU A 43 -0.82 14.46 -4.45
C LEU A 43 -1.82 13.36 -4.86
N VAL A 44 -3.11 13.58 -4.64
CA VAL A 44 -4.16 12.66 -5.10
C VAL A 44 -4.15 12.62 -6.63
N ASP A 45 -4.15 11.42 -7.21
CA ASP A 45 -4.00 11.18 -8.65
C ASP A 45 -2.66 11.70 -9.23
N GLY A 46 -1.68 12.00 -8.38
CA GLY A 46 -0.36 12.49 -8.75
C GLY A 46 0.60 11.41 -9.24
N LYS A 47 1.90 11.73 -9.16
CA LYS A 47 3.03 10.85 -9.53
C LYS A 47 4.17 10.86 -8.51
N ASP A 48 3.97 11.56 -7.40
CA ASP A 48 4.96 11.75 -6.33
C ASP A 48 4.98 10.61 -5.31
N GLY A 49 4.07 9.63 -5.39
CA GLY A 49 3.94 8.55 -4.41
C GLY A 49 5.23 7.76 -4.20
N SER A 50 5.91 7.38 -5.28
CA SER A 50 7.19 6.68 -5.22
C SER A 50 8.31 7.52 -4.61
N GLU A 51 8.39 8.81 -4.96
CA GLU A 51 9.41 9.71 -4.41
C GLU A 51 9.21 9.90 -2.90
N LYS A 52 7.96 10.11 -2.49
CA LYS A 52 7.55 10.31 -1.10
C LYS A 52 7.77 9.06 -0.27
N PHE A 53 7.36 7.89 -0.77
CA PHE A 53 7.63 6.60 -0.14
C PHE A 53 9.13 6.36 0.16
N ARG A 54 10.02 6.73 -0.77
CA ARG A 54 11.46 6.56 -0.57
C ARG A 54 11.99 7.35 0.62
N LYS A 55 11.42 8.51 0.92
CA LYS A 55 11.80 9.38 2.04
C LYS A 55 11.29 8.90 3.40
N LEU A 56 10.24 8.09 3.43
CA LEU A 56 9.69 7.56 4.68
C LEU A 56 10.65 6.59 5.36
N ARG A 57 10.73 6.67 6.69
CA ARG A 57 11.33 5.64 7.52
C ARG A 57 10.53 4.34 7.39
N LYS A 58 11.27 3.23 7.30
CA LYS A 58 10.75 1.89 7.05
C LYS A 58 11.72 0.84 7.59
N GLY A 59 11.18 -0.35 7.86
CA GLY A 59 11.92 -1.51 8.35
C GLY A 59 12.63 -2.28 7.24
N ASP A 60 12.99 -3.51 7.58
CA ASP A 60 13.74 -4.41 6.70
C ASP A 60 12.87 -4.97 5.56
N ILE A 61 11.58 -5.24 5.86
CA ILE A 61 10.56 -5.76 4.94
C ILE A 61 9.40 -4.77 4.88
N ILE A 62 8.87 -4.51 3.69
CA ILE A 62 7.72 -3.63 3.48
C ILE A 62 6.54 -4.41 2.93
N ILE A 63 5.38 -4.28 3.58
CA ILE A 63 4.11 -4.83 3.12
C ILE A 63 3.22 -3.66 2.65
N PHE A 64 2.89 -3.63 1.36
CA PHE A 64 1.99 -2.64 0.77
C PHE A 64 0.57 -3.20 0.73
N ASP A 65 -0.43 -2.42 1.12
CA ASP A 65 -1.84 -2.74 0.82
C ASP A 65 -2.11 -2.71 -0.69
N SER A 66 -1.45 -1.79 -1.39
CA SER A 66 -1.56 -1.60 -2.83
C SER A 66 -0.37 -0.80 -3.34
N ILE A 67 0.04 -1.03 -4.58
CA ILE A 67 0.97 -0.13 -5.29
C ILE A 67 0.26 1.12 -5.83
N ILE A 68 -1.07 1.07 -5.92
CA ILE A 68 -1.92 2.21 -6.27
C ILE A 68 -2.30 2.89 -4.96
N VAL A 69 -1.96 4.17 -4.83
CA VAL A 69 -2.20 4.99 -3.64
C VAL A 69 -2.81 6.33 -4.04
N GLY A 70 -3.52 7.00 -3.14
CA GLY A 70 -4.05 8.34 -3.34
C GLY A 70 -4.90 8.46 -4.61
N GLY A 71 -5.78 7.49 -4.88
CA GLY A 71 -6.52 7.40 -6.15
C GLY A 71 -5.72 6.64 -7.21
N PHE A 72 -5.16 7.32 -8.20
CA PHE A 72 -4.29 6.75 -9.24
C PHE A 72 -2.83 7.23 -9.14
N ASN A 73 -2.37 7.69 -7.98
CA ASN A 73 -0.94 7.80 -7.72
C ASN A 73 -0.36 6.39 -7.50
N TYR A 74 0.95 6.25 -7.50
CA TYR A 74 1.57 4.94 -7.47
C TYR A 74 2.92 4.90 -6.76
N ILE A 75 3.24 3.72 -6.24
CA ILE A 75 4.53 3.37 -5.66
C ILE A 75 5.16 2.27 -6.51
N GLU A 76 6.42 2.48 -6.88
CA GLU A 76 7.31 1.44 -7.37
C GLU A 76 8.18 0.94 -6.21
N PRO A 77 7.93 -0.28 -5.70
CA PRO A 77 8.78 -0.89 -4.70
C PRO A 77 10.19 -1.14 -5.26
N ASP A 78 11.21 -0.93 -4.41
CA ASP A 78 12.62 -1.19 -4.73
C ASP A 78 12.99 -2.66 -4.45
N LYS A 79 13.05 -3.01 -3.16
CA LYS A 79 13.40 -4.36 -2.69
C LYS A 79 12.69 -4.70 -1.38
N ASN A 80 12.74 -5.97 -1.02
CA ASN A 80 12.20 -6.53 0.21
C ASN A 80 10.71 -6.21 0.42
N TYR A 81 9.93 -6.32 -0.65
CA TYR A 81 8.55 -5.90 -0.65
C TYR A 81 7.58 -7.07 -0.72
N ILE A 82 6.39 -6.89 -0.17
CA ILE A 82 5.23 -7.75 -0.33
C ILE A 82 4.05 -6.84 -0.67
N ILE A 83 3.58 -6.89 -1.90
CA ILE A 83 2.31 -6.28 -2.29
C ILE A 83 1.23 -7.28 -1.92
N PHE A 84 0.31 -6.90 -1.05
CA PHE A 84 -0.67 -7.80 -0.45
C PHE A 84 -2.09 -7.39 -0.83
N TYR A 85 -2.87 -8.33 -1.33
CA TYR A 85 -4.31 -8.16 -1.48
C TYR A 85 -5.07 -9.28 -0.77
N SER A 86 -6.06 -8.90 0.03
CA SER A 86 -6.95 -9.84 0.70
C SER A 86 -7.91 -10.56 -0.27
N SER A 87 -8.07 -10.06 -1.49
CA SER A 87 -8.88 -10.65 -2.57
C SER A 87 -8.26 -10.37 -3.93
N LYS A 88 -8.61 -11.14 -4.97
CA LYS A 88 -7.99 -10.98 -6.29
C LYS A 88 -8.32 -9.59 -6.85
N PRO A 89 -7.32 -8.74 -7.17
CA PRO A 89 -7.61 -7.46 -7.81
C PRO A 89 -8.19 -7.68 -9.21
N ASN A 90 -9.22 -6.91 -9.56
CA ASN A 90 -9.77 -6.92 -10.93
C ASN A 90 -8.89 -6.07 -11.83
N LEU A 91 -7.82 -6.68 -12.36
CA LEU A 91 -6.81 -6.00 -13.17
C LEU A 91 -7.41 -5.28 -14.37
N ASP A 92 -8.33 -5.92 -15.10
CA ASP A 92 -8.94 -5.34 -16.30
C ASP A 92 -9.71 -4.06 -15.97
N ARG A 93 -10.49 -4.08 -14.88
CA ARG A 93 -11.24 -2.90 -14.42
C ARG A 93 -10.31 -1.78 -13.96
N ILE A 94 -9.23 -2.13 -13.25
CA ILE A 94 -8.22 -1.16 -12.79
C ILE A 94 -7.52 -0.51 -13.99
N LEU A 95 -7.03 -1.31 -14.94
CA LEU A 95 -6.32 -0.81 -16.12
C LEU A 95 -7.24 0.00 -17.04
N HIS A 96 -8.48 -0.45 -17.23
CA HIS A 96 -9.45 0.31 -18.02
C HIS A 96 -9.69 1.71 -17.43
N ALA A 97 -9.85 1.80 -16.11
CA ALA A 97 -10.02 3.08 -15.42
C ALA A 97 -8.75 3.94 -15.51
N ALA A 98 -7.57 3.34 -15.32
CA ALA A 98 -6.29 4.06 -15.44
C ALA A 98 -6.08 4.62 -16.85
N ILE A 99 -6.24 3.80 -17.90
CA ILE A 99 -6.04 4.18 -19.31
C ILE A 99 -7.03 5.27 -19.74
N LYS A 100 -8.27 5.22 -19.24
CA LYS A 100 -9.29 6.23 -19.56
C LYS A 100 -8.92 7.63 -19.07
N HIS A 101 -8.18 7.72 -17.97
CA HIS A 101 -7.89 8.98 -17.29
C HIS A 101 -6.42 9.42 -17.43
N TYR A 102 -5.52 8.50 -17.73
CA TYR A 102 -4.07 8.73 -17.76
C TYR A 102 -3.43 8.01 -18.95
N ASN A 103 -2.57 8.72 -19.66
CA ASN A 103 -1.76 8.20 -20.76
C ASN A 103 -0.27 8.37 -20.43
N ASP A 104 0.12 7.87 -19.25
CA ASP A 104 1.45 8.03 -18.70
C ASP A 104 1.97 6.72 -18.06
N GLU A 105 3.19 6.76 -17.52
CA GLU A 105 3.93 5.62 -17.00
C GLU A 105 3.19 4.83 -15.89
N ARG A 106 2.24 5.45 -15.19
CA ARG A 106 1.52 4.79 -14.08
C ARG A 106 0.78 3.54 -14.54
N VAL A 107 0.25 3.54 -15.77
CA VAL A 107 -0.48 2.39 -16.32
C VAL A 107 0.46 1.19 -16.44
N ASN A 108 1.69 1.44 -16.90
CA ASN A 108 2.70 0.40 -17.06
C ASN A 108 3.17 -0.14 -15.71
N VAL A 109 3.38 0.74 -14.73
CA VAL A 109 3.72 0.34 -13.34
C VAL A 109 2.61 -0.52 -12.74
N ILE A 110 1.37 -0.05 -12.82
CA ILE A 110 0.21 -0.77 -12.28
C ILE A 110 0.09 -2.16 -12.91
N LYS A 111 0.17 -2.22 -14.24
CA LYS A 111 0.14 -3.48 -14.98
C LYS A 111 1.26 -4.42 -14.54
N LYS A 112 2.50 -3.93 -14.49
CA LYS A 112 3.70 -4.71 -14.13
C LYS A 112 3.54 -5.43 -12.80
N TYR A 113 3.05 -4.74 -11.76
CA TYR A 113 2.96 -5.36 -10.44
C TYR A 113 1.68 -6.18 -10.26
N LEU A 114 0.53 -5.70 -10.75
CA LEU A 114 -0.72 -6.42 -10.53
C LEU A 114 -0.92 -7.64 -11.45
N SER A 115 -0.21 -7.73 -12.58
CA SER A 115 -0.26 -8.94 -13.44
C SER A 115 0.51 -10.12 -12.88
N ASN A 116 1.46 -9.89 -11.98
CA ASN A 116 2.35 -10.90 -11.40
C ASN A 116 1.89 -11.37 -10.02
N MET A 117 0.63 -11.11 -9.67
CA MET A 117 0.05 -11.53 -8.40
C MET A 117 -0.14 -13.05 -8.40
N ILE A 118 0.40 -13.73 -7.39
CA ILE A 118 0.21 -15.15 -7.14
C ILE A 118 -0.76 -15.36 -5.98
N GLU A 119 -1.56 -16.42 -6.04
CA GLU A 119 -2.40 -16.83 -4.92
C GLU A 119 -1.59 -17.71 -3.96
N ILE A 120 -1.67 -17.42 -2.67
CA ILE A 120 -1.11 -18.26 -1.61
C ILE A 120 -2.15 -18.55 -0.54
N SER A 121 -2.13 -19.77 0.00
CA SER A 121 -2.98 -20.16 1.12
C SER A 121 -2.34 -19.78 2.46
N THR A 122 -3.11 -19.09 3.31
CA THR A 122 -2.72 -18.70 4.67
C THR A 122 -3.68 -19.28 5.70
N LYS A 123 -3.32 -19.22 6.99
CA LYS A 123 -4.22 -19.60 8.10
C LYS A 123 -5.57 -18.88 8.13
N TYR A 124 -5.73 -17.73 7.46
CA TYR A 124 -7.00 -16.99 7.32
C TYR A 124 -7.57 -17.01 5.88
N GLY A 125 -7.17 -18.02 5.08
CA GLY A 125 -7.65 -18.25 3.71
C GLY A 125 -6.69 -17.75 2.62
N SER A 126 -7.10 -17.86 1.35
CA SER A 126 -6.28 -17.48 0.20
C SER A 126 -6.09 -15.98 0.08
N VAL A 127 -4.84 -15.50 -0.02
CA VAL A 127 -4.50 -14.09 -0.31
C VAL A 127 -3.73 -14.03 -1.63
N TYR A 128 -3.61 -12.84 -2.20
CA TYR A 128 -2.86 -12.61 -3.42
C TYR A 128 -1.65 -11.74 -3.11
N ILE A 129 -0.47 -12.13 -3.59
CA ILE A 129 0.75 -11.37 -3.37
C ILE A 129 1.60 -11.20 -4.63
N ASN A 130 2.36 -10.11 -4.70
CA ASN A 130 3.53 -9.98 -5.55
C ASN A 130 4.70 -9.54 -4.67
N THR A 131 5.83 -10.23 -4.76
CA THR A 131 6.99 -10.00 -3.90
C THR A 131 8.28 -10.31 -4.65
N ASP A 132 9.38 -9.68 -4.26
CA ASP A 132 10.74 -10.03 -4.64
C ASP A 132 11.40 -11.03 -3.67
N LEU A 133 10.71 -11.42 -2.61
CA LEU A 133 11.17 -12.38 -1.62
C LEU A 133 10.86 -13.81 -2.05
N ASP A 134 11.54 -14.76 -1.38
CA ASP A 134 11.11 -16.16 -1.39
C ASP A 134 9.65 -16.28 -0.91
N ILE A 135 8.84 -17.04 -1.65
CA ILE A 135 7.39 -17.16 -1.38
C ILE A 135 7.12 -17.76 0.00
N LYS A 136 7.95 -18.69 0.48
CA LYS A 136 7.79 -19.28 1.80
C LYS A 136 8.12 -18.25 2.90
N LEU A 137 9.15 -17.42 2.69
CA LEU A 137 9.44 -16.30 3.58
C LEU A 137 8.29 -15.29 3.62
N ALA A 138 7.82 -14.83 2.46
CA ALA A 138 6.71 -13.88 2.38
C ALA A 138 5.44 -14.41 3.07
N LYS A 139 5.09 -15.69 2.82
CA LYS A 139 3.98 -16.35 3.50
C LYS A 139 4.16 -16.36 5.02
N ASN A 140 5.33 -16.75 5.52
CA ASN A 140 5.59 -16.80 6.96
C ASN A 140 5.44 -15.41 7.61
N ILE A 141 5.90 -14.34 6.95
CA ILE A 141 5.76 -12.97 7.43
C ILE A 141 4.28 -12.56 7.48
N ILE A 142 3.53 -12.81 6.40
CA ILE A 142 2.10 -12.53 6.34
C ILE A 142 1.36 -13.25 7.47
N GLU A 143 1.56 -14.56 7.60
CA GLU A 143 0.89 -15.36 8.64
C GLU A 143 1.30 -14.95 10.06
N TYR A 144 2.56 -14.57 10.28
CA TYR A 144 3.01 -14.08 11.58
C TYR A 144 2.23 -12.83 12.03
N TYR A 145 1.97 -11.91 11.10
CA TYR A 145 1.27 -10.65 11.35
C TYR A 145 -0.25 -10.72 11.17
N GLN A 146 -0.79 -11.81 10.63
CA GLN A 146 -2.22 -12.06 10.69
C GLN A 146 -2.60 -12.51 12.12
N VAL A 147 -3.10 -11.61 12.97
CA VAL A 147 -3.42 -11.97 14.37
C VAL A 147 -4.86 -12.42 14.53
N PHE A 148 -5.82 -11.63 14.04
CA PHE A 148 -7.26 -11.94 14.14
C PHE A 148 -8.00 -11.82 12.80
N SER A 149 -7.28 -11.49 11.72
CA SER A 149 -7.87 -11.25 10.41
C SER A 149 -6.94 -11.67 9.29
N LYS A 150 -7.52 -11.75 8.08
CA LYS A 150 -6.79 -12.01 6.84
C LYS A 150 -5.76 -10.92 6.51
N ILE A 151 -5.99 -9.68 6.93
CA ILE A 151 -5.08 -8.56 6.69
C ILE A 151 -4.01 -8.54 7.80
N PRO A 152 -2.70 -8.49 7.46
CA PRO A 152 -1.62 -8.32 8.42
C PRO A 152 -1.75 -7.03 9.25
N GLU A 153 -1.43 -7.11 10.55
CA GLU A 153 -1.53 -5.95 11.47
C GLU A 153 -0.73 -4.71 11.03
N PRO A 154 0.46 -4.80 10.39
CA PRO A 154 1.14 -3.62 9.87
C PRO A 154 0.30 -2.87 8.84
N ILE A 155 -0.34 -3.55 7.87
CA ILE A 155 -1.22 -2.89 6.89
C ILE A 155 -2.42 -2.27 7.59
N LYS A 156 -3.09 -3.05 8.45
CA LYS A 156 -4.29 -2.62 9.17
C LYS A 156 -4.05 -1.35 9.98
N THR A 157 -2.88 -1.26 10.61
CA THR A 157 -2.50 -0.11 11.43
C THR A 157 -2.15 1.09 10.55
N ALA A 158 -1.45 0.90 9.43
CA ALA A 158 -1.19 1.95 8.45
C ALA A 158 -2.52 2.54 7.92
N HIS A 159 -3.49 1.67 7.60
CA HIS A 159 -4.82 2.07 7.16
C HIS A 159 -5.56 2.94 8.19
N ILE A 160 -5.60 2.50 9.46
CA ILE A 160 -6.28 3.22 10.53
C ILE A 160 -5.64 4.60 10.76
N ILE A 161 -4.30 4.65 10.81
CA ILE A 161 -3.56 5.89 11.02
C ILE A 161 -3.74 6.82 9.81
N GLY A 162 -3.57 6.32 8.58
CA GLY A 162 -3.74 7.08 7.34
C GLY A 162 -5.14 7.66 7.22
N LYS A 163 -6.17 6.86 7.49
CA LYS A 163 -7.56 7.34 7.55
C LYS A 163 -7.73 8.47 8.56
N SER A 164 -7.19 8.31 9.77
CA SER A 164 -7.31 9.29 10.85
C SER A 164 -6.62 10.62 10.52
N ILE A 165 -5.40 10.56 9.96
CA ILE A 165 -4.66 11.73 9.50
C ILE A 165 -5.42 12.43 8.37
N GLY A 166 -5.86 11.68 7.36
CA GLY A 166 -6.57 12.23 6.21
C GLY A 166 -7.88 12.93 6.59
N GLN A 167 -8.66 12.33 7.50
CA GLN A 167 -9.88 12.95 8.01
C GLN A 167 -9.61 14.21 8.84
N SER A 168 -8.55 14.21 9.66
CA SER A 168 -8.18 15.37 10.48
C SER A 168 -7.67 16.53 9.62
N HIS A 169 -6.91 16.23 8.57
CA HIS A 169 -6.37 17.25 7.66
C HIS A 169 -7.48 18.08 6.99
N ILE A 170 -8.58 17.43 6.59
CA ILE A 170 -9.74 18.09 5.97
C ILE A 170 -10.44 19.07 6.92
N ILE A 171 -10.40 18.80 8.23
CA ILE A 171 -11.04 19.68 9.23
C ILE A 171 -10.21 20.94 9.48
N SER A 172 -8.90 20.89 9.20
CA SER A 172 -7.96 21.98 9.44
C SER A 172 -7.74 22.92 8.25
N ASP A 173 -8.27 22.57 7.06
CA ASP A 173 -8.28 23.41 5.85
C ASP A 173 -9.61 24.17 5.71
#